data_AF-A0A291N272-F1
#
_entry.id   AF-A0A291N272-F1
#
_cell.length_a   1.000
_cell.length_b   1.000
_cell.length_c   1.000
_cell.angle_alpha   90.00
_cell.angle_beta   90.00
_cell.angle_gamma   90.00
#
_symmetry.space_group_name_H-M   'P 1'
#
loop_
_entity.id
_entity.type
_entity.pdbx_description
1 polymer ?
#
loop_
_entity_poly.entity_id
_entity_poly.type
_entity_poly.pdbx_seq_one_letter_code
_entity_poly.pdbx_strand_id
1 'polypeptide(L)'
;MIRLFLPLLMLGVGPVAVVEEPMPTDALMRTLAEGDLAQARGDQAALAAAADTLKLLGARPAEGQDDLSTLWSQQAQAGGAVHAGPVYRGRALGPAYRRGSLAAGGRVTLRQLFLAGQRAQISVARATGIAASLSVRVRNADGGTLCAKPVAAPQADCAWLPLFTERYAIEIENGGSAPATFYLVIR
;
A
#
# COMPACT_ATOMS: atom_id res chain seq x y z
N MET A 1 -54.21 27.41 -35.72
CA MET A 1 -53.14 27.98 -34.87
C MET A 1 -52.73 26.90 -33.85
N ILE A 2 -51.67 26.15 -34.12
CA ILE A 2 -51.19 25.04 -33.26
C ILE A 2 -49.91 25.50 -32.58
N ARG A 3 -49.88 25.54 -31.24
CA ARG A 3 -48.67 25.79 -30.44
C ARG A 3 -48.21 24.47 -29.83
N LEU A 4 -47.09 23.93 -30.34
CA LEU A 4 -46.33 22.86 -29.72
C LEU A 4 -45.63 23.42 -28.46
N PHE A 5 -45.83 22.77 -27.31
CA PHE A 5 -44.99 22.93 -26.12
C PHE A 5 -44.14 21.68 -25.94
N LEU A 6 -42.82 21.84 -26.03
CA LEU A 6 -41.81 20.81 -25.80
C LEU A 6 -41.37 20.89 -24.33
N PRO A 7 -41.39 19.81 -23.53
CA PRO A 7 -40.85 19.86 -22.18
C PRO A 7 -39.34 19.62 -22.22
N LEU A 8 -38.59 20.56 -21.67
CA LEU A 8 -37.14 20.50 -21.49
C LEU A 8 -36.84 19.60 -20.29
N LEU A 9 -36.35 18.38 -20.54
CA LEU A 9 -35.86 17.47 -19.50
C LEU A 9 -34.49 17.96 -19.02
N MET A 10 -34.43 18.53 -17.81
CA MET A 10 -33.17 18.81 -17.12
C MET A 10 -32.69 17.54 -16.41
N LEU A 11 -31.63 16.92 -16.93
CA LEU A 11 -30.88 15.86 -16.26
C LEU A 11 -30.04 16.48 -15.13
N GLY A 12 -30.47 16.29 -13.88
CA GLY A 12 -29.70 16.67 -12.70
C GLY A 12 -28.52 15.71 -12.49
N VAL A 13 -27.30 16.23 -12.56
CA VAL A 13 -26.09 15.52 -12.13
C VAL A 13 -26.05 15.58 -10.61
N GLY A 14 -26.37 14.46 -9.95
CA GLY A 14 -26.25 14.34 -8.49
C GLY A 14 -24.79 14.39 -8.04
N PRO A 15 -24.49 14.93 -6.84
CA PRO A 15 -23.13 14.98 -6.32
C PRO A 15 -22.60 13.57 -6.09
N VAL A 16 -21.47 13.25 -6.71
CA VAL A 16 -20.72 12.02 -6.44
C VAL A 16 -20.12 12.17 -5.04
N ALA A 17 -20.61 11.38 -4.08
CA ALA A 17 -20.02 11.33 -2.75
C ALA A 17 -18.61 10.71 -2.86
N VAL A 18 -17.58 11.53 -2.64
CA VAL A 18 -16.20 11.06 -2.48
C VAL A 18 -16.13 10.41 -1.10
N VAL A 19 -16.17 9.09 -1.04
CA VAL A 19 -15.91 8.35 0.20
C VAL A 19 -14.41 8.46 0.46
N GLU A 20 -14.02 9.27 1.45
CA GLU A 20 -12.64 9.36 1.90
C GLU A 20 -12.27 8.02 2.56
N GLU A 21 -11.49 7.20 1.86
CA GLU A 21 -11.08 5.91 2.38
C GLU A 21 -10.14 6.10 3.58
N PRO A 22 -10.34 5.37 4.69
CA PRO A 22 -9.51 5.53 5.87
C PRO A 22 -8.09 5.06 5.57
N MET A 23 -7.11 5.86 6.00
CA MET A 23 -5.69 5.57 5.86
C MET A 23 -5.29 4.29 6.59
N PRO A 24 -4.23 3.58 6.13
CA PRO A 24 -3.69 2.41 6.83
C PRO A 24 -3.37 2.73 8.30
N THR A 25 -3.65 1.77 9.19
CA THR A 25 -3.37 1.93 10.63
C THR A 25 -1.92 1.67 10.96
N ASP A 26 -1.27 0.77 10.21
CA ASP A 26 0.17 0.54 10.28
C ASP A 26 0.95 1.80 9.89
N ALA A 27 1.88 2.23 10.75
CA ALA A 27 2.63 3.46 10.55
C ALA A 27 3.43 3.46 9.24
N LEU A 28 4.03 2.33 8.86
CA LEU A 28 4.80 2.23 7.63
C LEU A 28 3.89 2.29 6.41
N MET A 29 2.79 1.53 6.38
CA MET A 29 1.83 1.61 5.26
C MET A 29 1.17 2.98 5.16
N ARG A 30 0.91 3.64 6.29
CA ARG A 30 0.40 5.00 6.31
C ARG A 30 1.38 5.97 5.67
N THR A 31 2.66 5.93 6.07
CA THR A 31 3.70 6.77 5.49
C THR A 31 3.87 6.52 3.98
N LEU A 32 3.75 5.27 3.52
CA LEU A 32 3.75 4.96 2.09
C LEU A 32 2.56 5.61 1.36
N ALA A 33 1.35 5.52 1.93
CA ALA A 33 0.16 6.16 1.36
C ALA A 33 0.26 7.69 1.37
N GLU A 34 0.75 8.30 2.45
CA GLU A 34 0.98 9.75 2.56
C GLU A 34 2.02 10.24 1.55
N GLY A 35 3.12 9.49 1.38
CA GLY A 35 4.16 9.80 0.40
C GLY A 35 3.68 9.71 -1.05
N ASP A 36 2.89 8.68 -1.39
CA ASP A 36 2.28 8.57 -2.72
C ASP A 36 1.32 9.75 -2.99
N LEU A 37 0.51 10.16 -2.00
CA LEU A 37 -0.36 11.33 -2.11
C LEU A 37 0.42 12.64 -2.27
N ALA A 38 1.50 12.83 -1.49
CA ALA A 38 2.36 14.00 -1.58
C ALA A 38 3.05 14.07 -2.96
N GLN A 39 3.57 12.94 -3.44
CA GLN A 39 4.18 12.84 -4.76
C GLN A 39 3.17 13.19 -5.87
N ALA A 40 1.95 12.65 -5.80
CA ALA A 40 0.90 12.93 -6.77
C ALA A 40 0.47 14.41 -6.80
N ARG A 41 0.52 15.10 -5.65
CA ARG A 41 0.18 16.52 -5.52
C ARG A 41 1.35 17.47 -5.80
N GLY A 42 2.56 16.95 -5.95
CA GLY A 42 3.78 17.76 -6.06
C GLY A 42 4.14 18.49 -4.77
N ASP A 43 3.63 18.05 -3.62
CA ASP A 43 3.92 18.65 -2.31
C ASP A 43 5.30 18.19 -1.81
N GLN A 44 6.32 19.00 -2.06
CA GLN A 44 7.71 18.66 -1.77
C GLN A 44 7.98 18.58 -0.26
N ALA A 45 7.28 19.38 0.55
CA ALA A 45 7.45 19.37 2.00
C ALA A 45 6.87 18.08 2.60
N ALA A 46 5.65 17.71 2.20
CA ALA A 46 5.04 16.45 2.64
C ALA A 46 5.83 15.23 2.13
N LEU A 47 6.38 15.29 0.90
CA LEU A 47 7.20 14.23 0.34
C LEU A 47 8.50 14.03 1.12
N ALA A 48 9.18 15.11 1.50
CA ALA A 48 10.36 15.05 2.36
C ALA A 48 10.03 14.46 3.74
N ALA A 49 8.91 14.86 4.34
CA ALA A 49 8.47 14.34 5.64
C ALA A 49 8.16 12.83 5.60
N ALA A 50 7.54 12.36 4.51
CA ALA A 50 7.29 10.94 4.30
C ALA A 50 8.60 10.15 4.17
N ALA A 51 9.56 10.67 3.39
CA ALA A 51 10.88 10.08 3.21
C ALA A 51 11.63 9.93 4.56
N ASP A 52 11.58 10.96 5.39
CA ASP A 52 12.15 10.96 6.73
C ASP A 52 11.49 9.94 7.65
N THR A 53 10.17 9.88 7.59
CA THR A 53 9.43 8.94 8.41
C THR A 53 9.75 7.48 8.02
N LEU A 54 9.85 7.16 6.72
CA LEU A 54 10.30 5.83 6.26
C LEU A 54 11.67 5.47 6.83
N LYS A 55 12.59 6.43 6.78
CA LYS A 55 13.95 6.28 7.28
C LYS A 55 14.00 6.10 8.80
N LEU A 56 13.18 6.84 9.54
CA LEU A 56 13.03 6.72 11.00
C LEU A 56 12.44 5.38 11.43
N LEU A 57 11.49 4.85 10.64
CA LEU A 57 10.89 3.53 10.84
C LEU A 57 11.86 2.38 10.53
N GLY A 58 13.04 2.68 9.97
CA GLY A 58 14.00 1.68 9.52
C GLY A 58 13.48 0.84 8.35
N ALA A 59 12.51 1.37 7.61
CA ALA A 59 11.85 0.66 6.52
C ALA A 59 12.85 0.31 5.43
N ARG A 60 12.81 -0.94 4.96
CA ARG A 60 13.66 -1.40 3.85
C ARG A 60 12.81 -1.82 2.67
N PRO A 61 13.15 -1.42 1.44
CA PRO A 61 12.49 -1.99 0.28
C PRO A 61 12.76 -3.49 0.23
N ALA A 62 11.76 -4.26 -0.18
CA ALA A 62 11.97 -5.64 -0.52
C ALA A 62 12.94 -5.76 -1.70
N GLU A 63 13.52 -6.95 -1.87
CA GLU A 63 14.43 -7.23 -2.97
C GLU A 63 13.82 -6.84 -4.33
N GLY A 64 14.59 -6.09 -5.12
CA GLY A 64 14.20 -5.57 -6.42
C GLY A 64 13.23 -4.38 -6.39
N GLN A 65 13.02 -3.74 -5.25
CA GLN A 65 12.26 -2.49 -5.15
C GLN A 65 13.13 -1.28 -4.86
N ASP A 66 12.66 -0.12 -5.33
CA ASP A 66 13.32 1.15 -5.06
C ASP A 66 13.27 1.52 -3.58
N ASP A 67 14.35 2.10 -3.08
CA ASP A 67 14.36 2.74 -1.77
C ASP A 67 13.63 4.09 -1.82
N LEU A 68 12.33 4.06 -1.51
CA LEU A 68 11.48 5.26 -1.50
C LEU A 68 11.96 6.33 -0.53
N SER A 69 12.64 5.98 0.57
CA SER A 69 13.21 6.99 1.46
C SER A 69 14.28 7.82 0.73
N THR A 70 15.12 7.16 -0.05
CA THR A 70 16.17 7.83 -0.82
C THR A 70 15.58 8.57 -2.03
N LEU A 71 14.70 7.92 -2.79
CA LEU A 71 14.09 8.53 -3.98
C LEU A 71 13.25 9.76 -3.65
N TRP A 72 12.39 9.68 -2.63
CA TRP A 72 11.53 10.80 -2.26
C TRP A 72 12.31 11.95 -1.63
N SER A 73 13.36 11.69 -0.84
CA SER A 73 14.26 12.75 -0.38
C SER A 73 14.93 13.48 -1.54
N GLN A 74 15.43 12.75 -2.55
CA GLN A 74 16.06 13.35 -3.73
C GLN A 74 15.05 14.17 -4.54
N GLN A 75 13.85 13.63 -4.76
CA GLN A 75 12.79 14.33 -5.48
C GLN A 75 12.37 15.61 -4.76
N ALA A 76 12.15 15.54 -3.45
CA ALA A 76 11.78 16.70 -2.64
C ALA A 76 12.85 17.80 -2.66
N GLN A 77 14.13 17.42 -2.55
CA GLN A 77 15.26 18.36 -2.65
C GLN A 77 15.34 19.03 -4.03
N ALA A 78 15.17 18.26 -5.11
CA ALA A 78 15.11 18.81 -6.46
C ALA A 78 13.93 19.77 -6.66
N GLY A 79 12.83 19.55 -5.93
CA GLY A 79 11.66 20.44 -5.86
C GLY A 79 11.81 21.64 -4.91
N GLY A 80 12.97 21.83 -4.27
CA GLY A 80 13.25 22.98 -3.41
C GLY A 80 12.92 22.78 -1.92
N ALA A 81 12.58 21.57 -1.47
CA ALA A 81 12.41 21.30 -0.05
C ALA A 81 13.76 21.35 0.69
N VAL A 82 13.81 22.13 1.78
CA VAL A 82 14.97 22.15 2.68
C VAL A 82 14.86 20.95 3.62
N HIS A 83 15.84 20.05 3.55
CA HIS A 83 15.80 18.77 4.24
C HIS A 83 17.12 18.52 5.01
N ALA A 84 17.05 18.42 6.34
CA ALA A 84 18.21 18.25 7.22
C ALA A 84 18.60 16.79 7.49
N GLY A 85 17.73 15.83 7.17
CA GLY A 85 17.95 14.39 7.42
C GLY A 85 17.92 14.01 8.90
N PRO A 86 17.37 12.83 9.26
CA PRO A 86 17.46 12.35 10.64
C PRO A 86 18.89 11.97 10.99
N VAL A 87 19.33 12.31 12.21
CA VAL A 87 20.64 11.90 12.76
C VAL A 87 20.57 10.42 13.16
N TYR A 88 21.47 9.61 12.61
CA TYR A 88 21.50 8.17 12.83
C TYR A 88 22.07 7.79 14.21
N ARG A 89 21.41 6.88 14.90
CA ARG A 89 21.98 6.06 15.99
C ARG A 89 21.63 4.61 15.67
N GLY A 90 22.62 3.75 15.45
CA GLY A 90 22.45 2.40 14.90
C GLY A 90 21.17 1.69 15.35
N ARG A 91 20.19 1.56 14.45
CA ARG A 91 18.90 0.93 14.72
C ARG A 91 18.85 -0.46 14.11
N ALA A 92 18.00 -1.31 14.71
CA ALA A 92 17.68 -2.64 14.22
C ALA A 92 17.23 -2.64 12.75
N LEU A 93 17.35 -3.81 12.09
CA LEU A 93 16.73 -4.06 10.80
C LEU A 93 15.21 -3.84 10.94
N GLY A 94 14.69 -2.76 10.35
CA GLY A 94 13.26 -2.46 10.36
C GLY A 94 12.50 -3.36 9.39
N PRO A 95 11.15 -3.27 9.39
CA PRO A 95 10.31 -4.11 8.55
C PRO A 95 10.59 -3.92 7.05
N ALA A 96 10.46 -5.00 6.28
CA ALA A 96 10.52 -4.95 4.84
C ALA A 96 9.17 -4.51 4.27
N TYR A 97 9.17 -3.61 3.29
CA TYR A 97 7.97 -3.21 2.55
C TYR A 97 8.04 -3.58 1.07
N ARG A 98 6.86 -3.83 0.49
CA ARG A 98 6.64 -3.75 -0.95
C ARG A 98 5.58 -2.71 -1.28
N ARG A 99 5.83 -1.93 -2.31
CA ARG A 99 4.83 -1.16 -3.04
C ARG A 99 4.67 -1.75 -4.44
N GLY A 100 3.45 -2.03 -4.87
CA GLY A 100 3.20 -2.64 -6.18
C GLY A 100 1.87 -2.21 -6.78
N SER A 101 1.69 -2.47 -8.07
CA SER A 101 0.43 -2.25 -8.78
C SER A 101 0.01 -3.52 -9.50
N LEU A 102 -1.28 -3.83 -9.46
CA LEU A 102 -1.89 -4.95 -10.15
C LEU A 102 -2.90 -4.41 -11.16
N ALA A 103 -2.83 -4.87 -12.41
CA ALA A 103 -3.89 -4.66 -13.37
C ALA A 103 -5.22 -5.29 -12.88
N ALA A 104 -6.34 -4.95 -13.53
CA ALA A 104 -7.61 -5.62 -13.31
C ALA A 104 -7.48 -7.13 -13.56
N GLY A 105 -7.98 -7.97 -12.65
CA GLY A 105 -7.81 -9.42 -12.69
C GLY A 105 -6.37 -9.91 -12.41
N GLY A 106 -5.44 -9.00 -12.11
CA GLY A 106 -4.02 -9.31 -11.91
C GLY A 106 -3.74 -10.02 -10.59
N ARG A 107 -2.64 -10.78 -10.56
CA ARG A 107 -2.14 -11.46 -9.36
C ARG A 107 -0.63 -11.33 -9.24
N VAL A 108 -0.14 -11.21 -8.02
CA VAL A 108 1.28 -11.39 -7.68
C VAL A 108 1.41 -12.47 -6.61
N THR A 109 2.43 -13.30 -6.73
CA THR A 109 2.81 -14.29 -5.72
C THR A 109 4.24 -14.03 -5.27
N LEU A 110 4.44 -13.98 -3.96
CA LEU A 110 5.74 -13.80 -3.33
C LEU A 110 6.06 -15.04 -2.50
N ARG A 111 7.33 -15.47 -2.50
CA ARG A 111 7.78 -16.59 -1.68
C ARG A 111 8.75 -16.10 -0.61
N GLN A 112 8.22 -15.87 0.59
CA GLN A 112 8.98 -15.32 1.71
C GLN A 112 9.40 -16.42 2.68
N LEU A 113 10.68 -16.42 3.07
CA LEU A 113 11.19 -17.29 4.13
C LEU A 113 10.75 -16.73 5.49
N PHE A 114 10.16 -17.58 6.34
CA PHE A 114 9.88 -17.28 7.73
C PHE A 114 10.55 -18.33 8.63
N LEU A 115 10.97 -17.93 9.83
CA LEU A 115 11.72 -18.78 10.74
C LEU A 115 10.79 -19.52 11.71
N ALA A 116 11.09 -20.80 11.96
CA ALA A 116 10.37 -21.62 12.93
C ALA A 116 10.33 -20.96 14.31
N GLY A 117 9.19 -21.01 14.98
CA GLY A 117 9.03 -20.49 16.35
C GLY A 117 9.07 -18.97 16.48
N GLN A 118 9.24 -18.22 15.38
CA GLN A 118 9.11 -16.76 15.36
C GLN A 118 7.74 -16.36 14.82
N ARG A 119 7.01 -15.51 15.54
CA ARG A 119 5.71 -15.01 15.05
C ARG A 119 5.92 -14.29 13.73
N ALA A 120 5.30 -14.79 12.68
CA ALA A 120 5.27 -14.18 11.36
C ALA A 120 4.02 -13.29 11.24
N GLN A 121 4.18 -12.12 10.64
CA GLN A 121 3.05 -11.25 10.34
C GLN A 121 3.23 -10.55 9.00
N ILE A 122 2.13 -10.46 8.24
CA ILE A 122 2.03 -9.56 7.10
C ILE A 122 0.84 -8.64 7.25
N SER A 123 0.98 -7.45 6.69
CA SER A 123 -0.10 -6.47 6.58
C SER A 123 -0.17 -6.00 5.14
N VAL A 124 -1.38 -5.98 4.56
CA VAL A 124 -1.63 -5.52 3.19
C VAL A 124 -2.64 -4.38 3.23
N ALA A 125 -2.33 -3.29 2.56
CA ALA A 125 -3.24 -2.16 2.37
C ALA A 125 -3.35 -1.83 0.88
N ARG A 126 -4.48 -1.23 0.50
CA ARG A 126 -4.66 -0.61 -0.83
C ARG A 126 -4.26 0.87 -0.75
N ALA A 127 -3.74 1.42 -1.85
CA ALA A 127 -3.61 2.87 -1.97
C ALA A 127 -5.01 3.52 -1.95
N THR A 128 -5.12 4.69 -1.33
CA THR A 128 -6.39 5.41 -1.18
C THR A 128 -6.87 5.98 -2.52
N GLY A 129 -8.19 6.19 -2.64
CA GLY A 129 -8.79 6.92 -3.77
C GLY A 129 -9.24 6.07 -4.96
N ILE A 130 -9.06 4.74 -4.93
CA ILE A 130 -9.61 3.82 -5.93
C ILE A 130 -10.30 2.65 -5.22
N ALA A 131 -11.58 2.43 -5.55
CA ALA A 131 -12.29 1.24 -5.11
C ALA A 131 -11.63 0.00 -5.71
N ALA A 132 -10.70 -0.60 -4.96
CA ALA A 132 -9.98 -1.79 -5.36
C ALA A 132 -10.53 -3.02 -4.62
N SER A 133 -10.81 -4.09 -5.37
CA SER A 133 -11.20 -5.38 -4.82
C SER A 133 -9.98 -6.28 -4.68
N LEU A 134 -9.09 -5.90 -3.76
CA LEU A 134 -7.91 -6.68 -3.44
C LEU A 134 -8.25 -7.82 -2.47
N SER A 135 -7.57 -8.96 -2.62
CA SER A 135 -7.58 -10.05 -1.64
C SER A 135 -6.17 -10.54 -1.38
N VAL A 136 -5.96 -11.07 -0.17
CA VAL A 136 -4.69 -11.66 0.25
C VAL A 136 -4.89 -13.12 0.66
N ARG A 137 -3.96 -13.97 0.27
CA ARG A 137 -3.87 -15.37 0.71
C ARG A 137 -2.44 -15.72 1.12
N VAL A 138 -2.29 -16.44 2.23
CA VAL A 138 -1.01 -16.97 2.70
C VAL A 138 -1.10 -18.49 2.76
N ARG A 139 -0.15 -19.18 2.13
CA ARG A 139 -0.04 -20.64 2.10
C ARG A 139 1.32 -21.11 2.58
N ASN A 140 1.35 -22.23 3.29
CA ASN A 140 2.59 -22.92 3.65
C ASN A 140 3.15 -23.75 2.47
N ALA A 141 4.29 -24.41 2.65
CA ALA A 141 4.91 -25.20 1.59
C ALA A 141 4.06 -26.41 1.14
N ASP A 142 3.26 -26.96 2.05
CA ASP A 142 2.33 -28.07 1.78
C ASP A 142 1.04 -27.61 1.06
N GLY A 143 0.90 -26.31 0.81
CA GLY A 143 -0.26 -25.72 0.15
C GLY A 143 -1.47 -25.48 1.06
N GLY A 144 -1.35 -25.74 2.37
CA GLY A 144 -2.33 -25.39 3.40
C GLY A 144 -2.50 -23.87 3.51
N THR A 145 -3.75 -23.41 3.60
CA THR A 145 -4.08 -21.99 3.69
C THR A 145 -4.08 -21.54 5.15
N LEU A 146 -3.26 -20.55 5.47
CA LEU A 146 -3.15 -19.98 6.83
C LEU A 146 -4.01 -18.73 6.99
N CYS A 147 -4.14 -17.96 5.92
CA CYS A 147 -4.92 -16.74 5.88
C CYS A 147 -5.49 -16.58 4.47
N ALA A 148 -6.77 -16.25 4.34
CA ALA A 148 -7.39 -15.85 3.09
C ALA A 148 -8.51 -14.87 3.38
N LYS A 149 -8.39 -13.62 2.93
CA LYS A 149 -9.40 -12.59 3.19
C LYS A 149 -9.32 -11.42 2.20
N PRO A 150 -10.43 -10.67 2.03
CA PRO A 150 -10.39 -9.39 1.31
C PRO A 150 -9.48 -8.38 2.03
N VAL A 151 -8.85 -7.50 1.25
CA VAL A 151 -8.13 -6.32 1.75
C VAL A 151 -9.12 -5.17 1.83
N ALA A 152 -9.90 -5.17 2.90
CA ALA A 152 -10.80 -4.07 3.23
C ALA A 152 -10.04 -2.91 3.90
N ALA A 153 -10.62 -1.71 3.85
CA ALA A 153 -10.05 -0.57 4.55
C ALA A 153 -10.13 -0.77 6.08
N PRO A 154 -9.11 -0.35 6.85
CA PRO A 154 -7.90 0.34 6.39
C PRO A 154 -6.79 -0.61 5.89
N GLN A 155 -6.80 -1.88 6.30
CA GLN A 155 -5.81 -2.90 5.90
C GLN A 155 -6.27 -4.32 6.27
N ALA A 156 -5.59 -5.33 5.73
CA ALA A 156 -5.72 -6.73 6.10
C ALA A 156 -4.44 -7.26 6.77
N ASP A 157 -4.56 -7.79 7.99
CA ASP A 157 -3.45 -8.36 8.76
C ASP A 157 -3.52 -9.89 8.86
N CYS A 158 -2.47 -10.60 8.44
CA CYS A 158 -2.35 -12.05 8.66
C CYS A 158 -1.18 -12.31 9.60
N ALA A 159 -1.39 -13.11 10.65
CA ALA A 159 -0.33 -13.51 11.57
C ALA A 159 -0.41 -15.01 11.83
N TRP A 160 0.74 -15.67 11.93
CA TRP A 160 0.86 -17.09 12.22
C TRP A 160 2.18 -17.39 12.93
N LEU A 161 2.30 -18.62 13.45
CA LEU A 161 3.54 -19.14 14.02
C LEU A 161 4.04 -20.27 13.11
N PRO A 162 5.12 -20.08 12.34
CA PRO A 162 5.72 -21.15 11.55
C PRO A 162 6.18 -22.29 12.45
N LEU A 163 5.78 -23.51 12.11
CA LEU A 163 6.27 -24.73 12.77
C LEU A 163 7.68 -25.10 12.28
N PHE A 164 7.96 -24.79 11.00
CA PHE A 164 9.23 -25.04 10.35
C PHE A 164 9.75 -23.77 9.69
N THR A 165 11.08 -23.71 9.50
CA THR A 165 11.72 -22.64 8.74
C THR A 165 11.55 -22.95 7.26
N GLU A 166 10.68 -22.23 6.58
CA GLU A 166 10.29 -22.54 5.20
C GLU A 166 9.77 -21.32 4.45
N ARG A 167 9.54 -21.49 3.15
CA ARG A 167 9.01 -20.43 2.29
C ARG A 167 7.50 -20.52 2.20
N TYR A 168 6.83 -19.46 2.62
CA TYR A 168 5.39 -19.28 2.52
C TYR A 168 5.05 -18.48 1.25
N ALA A 169 3.97 -18.87 0.58
CA ALA A 169 3.43 -18.14 -0.56
C ALA A 169 2.47 -17.05 -0.06
N ILE A 170 2.77 -15.80 -0.38
CA ILE A 170 1.89 -14.65 -0.17
C ILE A 170 1.33 -14.27 -1.54
N GLU A 171 0.03 -14.45 -1.73
CA GLU A 171 -0.68 -14.13 -2.96
C GLU A 171 -1.53 -12.89 -2.73
N ILE A 172 -1.39 -11.90 -3.61
CA ILE A 172 -2.25 -10.71 -3.64
C ILE A 172 -2.90 -10.67 -5.02
N GLU A 173 -4.22 -10.56 -5.04
CA GLU A 173 -5.03 -10.59 -6.25
C GLU A 173 -5.96 -9.38 -6.32
N ASN A 174 -6.09 -8.81 -7.51
CA ASN A 174 -7.05 -7.77 -7.82
C ASN A 174 -8.24 -8.36 -8.59
N GLY A 175 -9.33 -8.65 -7.89
CA GLY A 175 -10.58 -9.09 -8.50
C GLY A 175 -11.43 -7.95 -9.08
N GLY A 176 -10.94 -6.71 -9.04
CA GLY A 176 -11.64 -5.53 -9.54
C GLY A 176 -11.45 -5.30 -11.04
N SER A 177 -12.19 -4.32 -11.57
CA SER A 177 -12.17 -3.92 -12.98
C SER A 177 -11.19 -2.79 -13.31
N ALA A 178 -10.45 -2.29 -12.32
CA ALA A 178 -9.47 -1.20 -12.48
C ALA A 178 -8.12 -1.61 -11.86
N PRO A 179 -7.00 -1.02 -12.31
CA PRO A 179 -5.71 -1.20 -11.65
C PRO A 179 -5.76 -0.79 -10.18
N ALA A 180 -4.99 -1.49 -9.35
CA ALA A 180 -4.94 -1.26 -7.91
C ALA A 180 -3.50 -1.25 -7.42
N THR A 181 -3.12 -0.19 -6.69
CA THR A 181 -1.84 -0.12 -5.99
C THR A 181 -2.01 -0.71 -4.59
N PHE A 182 -1.01 -1.45 -4.13
CA PHE A 182 -0.98 -2.06 -2.81
C PHE A 182 0.34 -1.78 -2.08
N TYR A 183 0.26 -1.81 -0.76
CA TYR A 183 1.39 -1.87 0.16
C TYR A 183 1.38 -3.20 0.89
N LEU A 184 2.54 -3.83 1.04
CA LEU A 184 2.74 -5.05 1.82
C LEU A 184 3.87 -4.80 2.81
N VAL A 185 3.64 -5.07 4.09
CA VAL A 185 4.66 -5.05 5.13
C VAL A 185 4.84 -6.46 5.68
N ILE A 186 6.08 -6.88 5.88
CA ILE A 186 6.45 -8.22 6.38
C ILE A 186 7.24 -8.06 7.70
N ARG A 187 6.89 -8.87 8.70
CA ARG A 187 7.49 -8.92 10.04
C ARG A 187 7.73 -10.34 10.50
#